data_AF-A0A1F5H632-F1
#
_entry.id   AF-A0A1F5H632-F1
#
_cell.length_a   1.000
_cell.length_b   1.000
_cell.length_c   1.000
_cell.angle_alpha   90.00
_cell.angle_beta   90.00
_cell.angle_gamma   90.00
#
_symmetry.space_group_name_H-M   'P 1'
#
loop_
_entity.id
_entity.type
_entity.pdbx_description
1 polymer ?
#
loop_
_entity_poly.entity_id
_entity_poly.type
_entity_poly.pdbx_seq_one_letter_code
_entity_poly.pdbx_strand_id
1 'polypeptide(L)'
;MRLKNIFKKHYDLILGFLFFISYKFWFTWLLWQDRQVPPEPDDSYFYLASAANVFNPQNFEGFRLLPFSIWMKFLAIFTQGNLESSYKLNFFTGPLLMFLALFYFLTKLEVDKKIRLFLIVILALYSGSGAYHGFYWVVPSFYQLSLFFIVAGLLIDSKQAAFWKVFLVSLLFIFVHPTSIFISTIFFIFPAFIYFFRRDAFTVATKNAVLILISILFSFTIYYLIGKSYPSWQSPQSFQSNFNLLTDFLKGKLDPLSFSVIWKEYFAIFFFHPLSTVTFAVTFVLVCMAKQFKLLALLFSTLVLVLISSFIPYGSRTLAFLWPLTFIIIGYALAEFYLLLGKYVSKIKALILLPVVLLIFVTSVFNFISIRSINLKNNYWWDKTCPGKIKNQKVGFYSLESSHAFILYGLNFQNSVFLSEDNLPKITKVGSFIVETLPVSQNPEKLTKIEKFLVENITRRSSNFIVTYPTNVWTQKSVNKDLLSMVLNEQGLKLEQLFDCGHFQVEKITKI
;
A
#
# COMPACT_ATOMS: atom_id res chain seq x y z
N MET A 1 -25.08 -38.59 8.74
CA MET A 1 -23.63 -38.53 8.40
C MET A 1 -22.89 -38.00 9.64
N ARG A 2 -22.10 -38.84 10.34
CA ARG A 2 -21.52 -38.49 11.66
C ARG A 2 -20.47 -37.36 11.53
N LEU A 3 -20.49 -36.35 12.42
CA LEU A 3 -19.54 -35.22 12.51
C LEU A 3 -18.06 -35.62 12.31
N LYS A 4 -17.66 -36.80 12.82
CA LYS A 4 -16.34 -37.39 12.64
C LYS A 4 -15.91 -37.53 11.17
N ASN A 5 -16.85 -37.84 10.27
CA ASN A 5 -16.58 -37.99 8.83
C ASN A 5 -16.38 -36.63 8.14
N ILE A 6 -17.12 -35.60 8.57
CA ILE A 6 -16.95 -34.23 8.07
C ILE A 6 -15.59 -33.70 8.49
N PHE A 7 -15.24 -33.84 9.78
CA PHE A 7 -13.93 -33.41 10.28
C PHE A 7 -12.79 -34.13 9.58
N LYS A 8 -12.83 -35.46 9.47
CA LYS A 8 -11.78 -36.23 8.76
C LYS A 8 -11.64 -35.79 7.29
N LYS A 9 -12.72 -35.35 6.65
CA LYS A 9 -12.72 -34.90 5.25
C LYS A 9 -12.22 -33.46 5.10
N HIS A 10 -12.38 -32.59 6.09
CA HIS A 10 -12.11 -31.14 5.97
C HIS A 10 -11.22 -30.58 7.09
N TYR A 11 -10.40 -31.41 7.73
CA TYR A 11 -9.59 -30.99 8.89
C TYR A 11 -8.60 -29.86 8.55
N ASP A 12 -8.07 -29.83 7.35
CA ASP A 12 -7.15 -28.80 6.87
C ASP A 12 -7.85 -27.44 6.78
N LEU A 13 -9.09 -27.43 6.31
CA LEU A 13 -9.93 -26.23 6.30
C LEU A 13 -10.26 -25.79 7.73
N ILE A 14 -10.74 -26.72 8.56
CA ILE A 14 -11.24 -26.40 9.92
C ILE A 14 -10.08 -25.96 10.83
N LEU A 15 -9.03 -26.78 10.95
CA LEU A 15 -7.89 -26.47 11.81
C LEU A 15 -7.08 -25.30 11.25
N GLY A 16 -6.93 -25.22 9.93
CA GLY A 16 -6.26 -24.11 9.27
C GLY A 16 -6.99 -22.79 9.52
N PHE A 17 -8.33 -22.79 9.40
CA PHE A 17 -9.16 -21.62 9.70
C PHE A 17 -9.00 -21.19 11.15
N LEU A 18 -9.17 -22.13 12.10
CA LEU A 18 -9.08 -21.83 13.53
C LEU A 18 -7.71 -21.25 13.88
N PHE A 19 -6.61 -21.84 13.39
CA PHE A 19 -5.26 -21.33 13.67
C PHE A 19 -5.03 -19.96 13.02
N PHE A 20 -5.29 -19.83 11.71
CA PHE A 20 -5.04 -18.59 10.97
C PHE A 20 -5.83 -17.43 11.56
N ILE A 21 -7.13 -17.62 11.81
CA ILE A 21 -7.99 -16.57 12.36
C ILE A 21 -7.63 -16.24 13.80
N SER A 22 -7.37 -17.25 14.65
CA SER A 22 -6.96 -16.97 16.05
C SER A 22 -5.67 -16.16 16.09
N TYR A 23 -4.67 -16.53 15.30
CA TYR A 23 -3.40 -15.82 15.25
C TYR A 23 -3.54 -14.40 14.69
N LYS A 24 -4.32 -14.23 13.61
CA LYS A 24 -4.55 -12.89 13.02
C LYS A 24 -5.41 -12.00 13.90
N PHE A 25 -6.41 -12.53 14.59
CA PHE A 25 -7.23 -11.75 15.52
C PHE A 25 -6.44 -11.34 16.75
N TRP A 26 -5.58 -12.22 17.26
CA TRP A 26 -4.63 -11.86 18.31
C TRP A 26 -3.69 -10.74 17.86
N PHE A 27 -3.15 -10.81 16.65
CA PHE A 27 -2.29 -9.75 16.11
C PHE A 27 -3.06 -8.43 15.90
N THR A 28 -4.28 -8.49 15.35
CA THR A 28 -5.16 -7.32 15.23
C THR A 28 -5.43 -6.72 16.61
N TRP A 29 -5.74 -7.54 17.62
CA TRP A 29 -5.93 -7.06 18.98
C TRP A 29 -4.69 -6.32 19.50
N LEU A 30 -3.48 -6.87 19.32
CA LEU A 30 -2.23 -6.19 19.69
C LEU A 30 -2.04 -4.86 18.96
N LEU A 31 -2.33 -4.83 17.66
CA LEU A 31 -2.19 -3.63 16.85
C LEU A 31 -3.05 -2.48 17.39
N TRP A 32 -4.27 -2.79 17.82
CA TRP A 32 -5.25 -1.83 18.34
C TRP A 32 -5.14 -1.60 19.86
N GLN A 33 -4.28 -2.35 20.55
CA GLN A 33 -4.07 -2.19 21.98
C GLN A 33 -3.39 -0.85 22.27
N ASP A 34 -3.86 -0.13 23.29
CA ASP A 34 -3.32 1.15 23.73
C ASP A 34 -3.35 2.26 22.66
N ARG A 35 -4.27 2.17 21.68
CA ARG A 35 -4.51 3.19 20.65
C ARG A 35 -5.91 3.78 20.76
N GLN A 36 -6.02 5.10 20.58
CA GLN A 36 -7.32 5.78 20.40
C GLN A 36 -7.59 6.20 18.96
N VAL A 37 -6.59 6.14 18.09
CA VAL A 37 -6.71 6.41 16.65
C VAL A 37 -6.46 5.13 15.85
N PRO A 38 -6.98 5.05 14.60
CA PRO A 38 -6.64 3.97 13.70
C PRO A 38 -5.12 3.80 13.58
N PRO A 39 -4.64 2.55 13.39
CA PRO A 39 -3.26 2.33 13.07
C PRO A 39 -2.82 3.21 11.89
N GLU A 40 -1.65 3.84 12.01
CA GLU A 40 -0.95 4.55 10.93
C GLU A 40 -0.25 3.53 10.01
N PRO A 41 -0.16 3.80 8.69
CA PRO A 41 0.32 5.04 8.08
C PRO A 41 -0.78 6.04 7.71
N ASP A 42 -0.35 7.27 7.39
CA ASP A 42 -1.11 8.47 6.99
C ASP A 42 -2.31 8.24 6.04
N ASP A 43 -2.36 7.12 5.32
CA ASP A 43 -3.38 6.79 4.33
C ASP A 43 -4.74 6.36 4.93
N SER A 44 -4.83 6.06 6.22
CA SER A 44 -6.07 5.58 6.86
C SER A 44 -7.23 6.58 6.67
N TYR A 45 -6.95 7.88 6.79
CA TYR A 45 -7.92 8.96 6.57
C TYR A 45 -8.32 9.10 5.11
N PHE A 46 -7.37 8.90 4.19
CA PHE A 46 -7.64 8.88 2.77
C PHE A 46 -8.64 7.76 2.40
N TYR A 47 -8.48 6.58 3.00
CA TYR A 47 -9.41 5.46 2.82
C TYR A 47 -10.81 5.75 3.39
N LEU A 48 -10.88 6.35 4.57
CA LEU A 48 -12.15 6.77 5.18
C LEU A 48 -12.86 7.83 4.33
N ALA A 49 -12.13 8.82 3.82
CA ALA A 49 -12.65 9.88 2.95
C ALA A 49 -13.14 9.31 1.61
N SER A 50 -12.38 8.37 1.02
CA SER A 50 -12.78 7.64 -0.19
C SER A 50 -14.08 6.88 0.04
N ALA A 51 -14.20 6.14 1.15
CA ALA A 51 -15.42 5.43 1.50
C ALA A 51 -16.60 6.38 1.71
N ALA A 52 -16.40 7.49 2.44
CA ALA A 52 -17.44 8.48 2.70
C ALA A 52 -18.07 9.03 1.40
N ASN A 53 -17.24 9.22 0.36
CA ASN A 53 -17.60 9.86 -0.90
C ASN A 53 -17.78 8.88 -2.07
N VAL A 54 -17.91 7.58 -1.84
CA VAL A 54 -17.91 6.56 -2.91
C VAL A 54 -18.98 6.75 -3.98
N PHE A 55 -20.14 7.34 -3.61
CA PHE A 55 -21.24 7.63 -4.53
C PHE A 55 -21.27 9.07 -5.02
N ASN A 56 -20.23 9.87 -4.70
CA ASN A 56 -20.10 11.21 -5.24
C ASN A 56 -19.42 11.14 -6.62
N PRO A 57 -20.18 11.38 -7.71
CA PRO A 57 -19.64 11.32 -9.07
C PRO A 57 -18.71 12.50 -9.42
N GLN A 58 -18.34 13.32 -8.43
CA GLN A 58 -17.32 14.36 -8.54
C GLN A 58 -16.02 13.99 -7.80
N ASN A 59 -15.93 12.82 -7.17
CA ASN A 59 -14.73 12.40 -6.44
C ASN A 59 -14.06 11.19 -7.09
N PHE A 60 -13.00 11.47 -7.88
CA PHE A 60 -12.20 10.44 -8.55
C PHE A 60 -11.53 9.46 -7.59
N GLU A 61 -11.18 9.88 -6.37
CA GLU A 61 -10.51 9.00 -5.40
C GLU A 61 -11.46 7.92 -4.86
N GLY A 62 -12.75 8.26 -4.70
CA GLY A 62 -13.80 7.29 -4.42
C GLY A 62 -13.92 6.21 -5.49
N PHE A 63 -13.68 6.58 -6.75
CA PHE A 63 -13.65 5.64 -7.88
C PHE A 63 -12.33 4.83 -7.94
N ARG A 64 -11.19 5.45 -7.64
CA ARG A 64 -9.87 4.80 -7.67
C ARG A 64 -9.77 3.60 -6.73
N LEU A 65 -10.47 3.66 -5.60
CA LEU A 65 -10.56 2.59 -4.60
C LEU A 65 -11.98 2.03 -4.48
N LEU A 66 -12.73 2.00 -5.58
CA LEU A 66 -14.17 1.70 -5.57
C LEU A 66 -14.52 0.39 -4.84
N PRO A 67 -13.88 -0.77 -5.12
CA PRO A 67 -14.23 -2.01 -4.44
C PRO A 67 -14.00 -1.95 -2.92
N PHE A 68 -12.90 -1.33 -2.49
CA PHE A 68 -12.61 -1.14 -1.07
C PHE A 68 -13.61 -0.18 -0.42
N SER A 69 -13.93 0.92 -1.09
CA SER A 69 -14.86 1.94 -0.59
C SER A 69 -16.29 1.40 -0.44
N ILE A 70 -16.76 0.58 -1.41
CA ILE A 70 -18.03 -0.15 -1.32
C ILE A 70 -17.99 -1.14 -0.15
N TRP A 71 -16.90 -1.88 0.00
CA TRP A 71 -16.72 -2.81 1.11
C TRP A 71 -16.81 -2.10 2.48
N MET A 72 -16.17 -0.93 2.61
CA MET A 72 -16.25 -0.10 3.81
C MET A 72 -17.68 0.36 4.12
N LYS A 73 -18.45 0.76 3.10
CA LYS A 73 -19.87 1.12 3.27
C LYS A 73 -20.73 -0.08 3.63
N PHE A 74 -20.44 -1.26 3.10
CA PHE A 74 -21.10 -2.49 3.51
C PHE A 74 -20.85 -2.78 4.99
N LEU A 75 -19.60 -2.66 5.47
CA LEU A 75 -19.28 -2.83 6.88
C LEU A 75 -19.96 -1.78 7.77
N ALA A 76 -20.19 -0.57 7.26
CA ALA A 76 -20.89 0.50 7.98
C ALA A 76 -22.33 0.14 8.36
N ILE A 77 -22.97 -0.80 7.66
CA ILE A 77 -24.29 -1.32 8.04
C ILE A 77 -24.23 -1.96 9.45
N PHE A 78 -23.13 -2.65 9.78
CA PHE A 78 -22.94 -3.33 11.07
C PHE A 78 -22.44 -2.40 12.17
N THR A 79 -21.97 -1.19 11.83
CA THR A 79 -21.43 -0.21 12.77
C THR A 79 -22.28 1.06 12.83
N GLN A 80 -23.57 0.95 12.51
CA GLN A 80 -24.55 2.04 12.57
C GLN A 80 -24.11 3.28 11.77
N GLY A 81 -23.45 3.08 10.63
CA GLY A 81 -22.97 4.14 9.76
C GLY A 81 -21.61 4.74 10.13
N ASN A 82 -21.02 4.39 11.28
CA ASN A 82 -19.72 4.92 11.70
C ASN A 82 -18.57 4.27 10.92
N LEU A 83 -17.91 5.03 10.04
CA LEU A 83 -16.84 4.55 9.16
C LEU A 83 -15.54 4.23 9.88
N GLU A 84 -15.22 4.88 11.00
CA GLU A 84 -14.03 4.56 11.81
C GLU A 84 -14.20 3.18 12.48
N SER A 85 -15.38 2.95 13.06
CA SER A 85 -15.76 1.63 13.58
C SER A 85 -15.79 0.57 12.47
N SER A 86 -16.26 0.92 11.27
CA SER A 86 -16.18 0.02 10.11
C SER A 86 -14.73 -0.28 9.75
N TYR A 87 -13.84 0.71 9.84
CA TYR A 87 -12.41 0.54 9.52
C TYR A 87 -11.75 -0.37 10.54
N LYS A 88 -12.10 -0.26 11.83
CA LYS A 88 -11.68 -1.22 12.85
C LYS A 88 -12.22 -2.63 12.58
N LEU A 89 -13.52 -2.76 12.25
CA LEU A 89 -14.14 -4.05 11.90
C LEU A 89 -13.46 -4.69 10.68
N ASN A 90 -12.98 -3.88 9.74
CA ASN A 90 -12.26 -4.32 8.56
C ASN A 90 -11.03 -5.18 8.90
N PHE A 91 -10.30 -4.86 9.98
CA PHE A 91 -9.14 -5.63 10.42
C PHE A 91 -9.47 -7.03 10.95
N PHE A 92 -10.76 -7.35 11.16
CA PHE A 92 -11.24 -8.69 11.52
C PHE A 92 -11.87 -9.40 10.33
N THR A 93 -12.60 -8.67 9.47
CA THR A 93 -13.24 -9.28 8.29
C THR A 93 -12.27 -9.53 7.15
N GLY A 94 -11.23 -8.71 6.99
CA GLY A 94 -10.16 -8.92 6.00
C GLY A 94 -9.44 -10.25 6.14
N PRO A 95 -8.93 -10.63 7.33
CA PRO A 95 -8.28 -11.93 7.53
C PRO A 95 -9.19 -13.13 7.20
N LEU A 96 -10.51 -13.01 7.38
CA LEU A 96 -11.46 -14.05 6.94
C LEU A 96 -11.44 -14.19 5.41
N LEU A 97 -11.50 -13.07 4.68
CA LEU A 97 -11.45 -13.08 3.21
C LEU A 97 -10.09 -13.56 2.67
N MET A 98 -8.99 -13.14 3.30
CA MET A 98 -7.64 -13.62 2.97
C MET A 98 -7.52 -15.12 3.19
N PHE A 99 -8.06 -15.66 4.29
CA PHE A 99 -8.05 -17.10 4.54
C PHE A 99 -8.78 -17.86 3.41
N LEU A 100 -9.96 -17.38 2.98
CA LEU A 100 -10.70 -18.00 1.88
C LEU A 100 -9.91 -17.97 0.57
N ALA A 101 -9.27 -16.83 0.26
CA ALA A 101 -8.41 -16.68 -0.92
C ALA A 101 -7.20 -17.63 -0.89
N LEU A 102 -6.50 -17.68 0.24
CA LEU A 102 -5.36 -18.58 0.45
C LEU A 102 -5.79 -20.04 0.38
N PHE A 103 -6.88 -20.41 1.04
CA PHE A 103 -7.38 -21.78 1.03
C PHE A 103 -7.74 -22.21 -0.39
N TYR A 104 -8.44 -21.35 -1.15
CA TYR A 104 -8.71 -21.59 -2.55
C TYR A 104 -7.41 -21.81 -3.35
N PHE A 105 -6.47 -20.88 -3.26
CA PHE A 105 -5.17 -20.98 -3.96
C PHE A 105 -4.43 -22.27 -3.62
N LEU A 106 -4.30 -22.60 -2.33
CA LEU A 106 -3.59 -23.78 -1.88
C LEU A 106 -4.28 -25.09 -2.26
N THR A 107 -5.60 -25.12 -2.45
CA THR A 107 -6.28 -26.32 -2.99
C THR A 107 -6.02 -26.54 -4.48
N LYS A 108 -5.62 -25.49 -5.22
CA LYS A 108 -5.19 -25.60 -6.63
C LYS A 108 -3.72 -25.97 -6.75
N LEU A 109 -2.93 -25.60 -5.76
CA LEU A 109 -1.52 -25.89 -5.69
C LEU A 109 -1.23 -27.29 -5.13
N GLU A 110 -1.88 -27.65 -4.02
CA GLU A 110 -1.61 -28.88 -3.25
C GLU A 110 -2.85 -29.74 -3.07
N VAL A 111 -2.69 -31.05 -3.31
CA VAL A 111 -3.73 -32.04 -3.06
C VAL A 111 -3.64 -32.56 -1.63
N ASP A 112 -2.43 -32.77 -1.09
CA ASP A 112 -2.20 -33.27 0.26
C ASP A 112 -2.68 -32.27 1.32
N LYS A 113 -3.66 -32.70 2.10
CA LYS A 113 -4.31 -31.88 3.13
C LYS A 113 -3.38 -31.54 4.29
N LYS A 114 -2.40 -32.39 4.61
CA LYS A 114 -1.43 -32.17 5.69
C LYS A 114 -0.45 -31.07 5.30
N ILE A 115 0.09 -31.14 4.08
CA ILE A 115 0.96 -30.11 3.53
C ILE A 115 0.20 -28.79 3.45
N ARG A 116 -1.04 -28.81 2.93
CA ARG A 116 -1.87 -27.61 2.88
C ARG A 116 -2.13 -26.99 4.26
N LEU A 117 -2.49 -27.78 5.26
CA LEU A 117 -2.63 -27.30 6.65
C LEU A 117 -1.33 -26.67 7.16
N PHE A 118 -0.20 -27.32 6.90
CA PHE A 118 1.11 -26.81 7.29
C PHE A 118 1.43 -25.47 6.64
N LEU A 119 1.17 -25.32 5.34
CA LEU A 119 1.35 -24.06 4.61
C LEU A 119 0.49 -22.94 5.18
N ILE A 120 -0.77 -23.23 5.56
CA ILE A 120 -1.67 -22.26 6.20
C ILE A 120 -1.08 -21.78 7.53
N VAL A 121 -0.54 -22.70 8.34
CA VAL A 121 0.11 -22.36 9.62
C VAL A 121 1.31 -21.45 9.40
N ILE A 122 2.20 -21.77 8.45
CA ILE A 122 3.38 -20.95 8.14
C ILE A 122 2.97 -19.57 7.61
N LEU A 123 1.97 -19.50 6.71
CA LEU A 123 1.46 -18.24 6.18
C LEU A 123 0.76 -17.38 7.23
N ALA A 124 0.13 -17.99 8.25
CA ALA A 124 -0.44 -17.22 9.36
C ALA A 124 0.63 -16.42 10.11
N LEU A 125 1.89 -16.87 10.11
CA LEU A 125 3.00 -16.16 10.76
C LEU A 125 3.55 -15.00 9.93
N TYR A 126 3.12 -14.84 8.67
CA TYR A 126 3.56 -13.72 7.83
C TYR A 126 3.02 -12.39 8.36
N SER A 127 3.93 -11.60 8.94
CA SER A 127 3.67 -10.30 9.56
C SER A 127 4.26 -9.13 8.78
N GLY A 128 4.91 -9.31 7.63
CA GLY A 128 5.35 -8.19 6.77
C GLY A 128 6.38 -7.22 7.39
N SER A 129 6.56 -6.07 6.74
CA SER A 129 7.30 -4.90 7.24
C SER A 129 6.62 -3.59 6.77
N GLY A 130 7.12 -2.42 7.17
CA GLY A 130 6.61 -1.13 6.69
C GLY A 130 6.67 -0.95 5.17
N ALA A 131 7.63 -1.60 4.49
CA ALA A 131 7.78 -1.55 3.02
C ALA A 131 6.83 -2.53 2.30
N TYR A 132 6.58 -3.70 2.89
CA TYR A 132 5.69 -4.74 2.35
C TYR A 132 4.67 -5.18 3.41
N HIS A 133 3.41 -4.88 3.18
CA HIS A 133 2.37 -5.13 4.17
C HIS A 133 2.18 -6.63 4.48
N GLY A 134 2.11 -6.96 5.77
CA GLY A 134 1.80 -8.31 6.25
C GLY A 134 0.29 -8.59 6.24
N PHE A 135 -0.11 -9.82 6.55
CA PHE A 135 -1.54 -10.20 6.65
C PHE A 135 -2.27 -9.63 7.89
N TYR A 136 -1.75 -8.57 8.48
CA TYR A 136 -2.35 -7.84 9.59
C TYR A 136 -2.75 -6.41 9.19
N TRP A 137 -2.25 -5.92 8.06
CA TRP A 137 -2.46 -4.54 7.61
C TRP A 137 -3.58 -4.50 6.57
N VAL A 138 -4.82 -4.36 7.02
CA VAL A 138 -6.01 -4.62 6.19
C VAL A 138 -6.48 -3.34 5.49
N VAL A 139 -5.84 -3.03 4.36
CA VAL A 139 -6.09 -1.85 3.51
C VAL A 139 -6.26 -2.28 2.04
N PRO A 140 -6.51 -1.39 1.07
CA PRO A 140 -6.70 -1.78 -0.33
C PRO A 140 -5.65 -2.75 -0.90
N SER A 141 -4.36 -2.55 -0.61
CA SER A 141 -3.28 -3.45 -1.07
C SER A 141 -3.33 -4.86 -0.45
N PHE A 142 -3.97 -5.03 0.71
CA PHE A 142 -4.22 -6.35 1.30
C PHE A 142 -5.28 -7.13 0.52
N TYR A 143 -6.33 -6.45 0.07
CA TYR A 143 -7.36 -7.06 -0.78
C TYR A 143 -6.84 -7.33 -2.18
N GLN A 144 -5.96 -6.46 -2.69
CA GLN A 144 -5.19 -6.73 -3.90
C GLN A 144 -4.41 -8.05 -3.77
N LEU A 145 -3.68 -8.25 -2.67
CA LEU A 145 -2.95 -9.50 -2.42
C LEU A 145 -3.89 -10.71 -2.28
N SER A 146 -5.04 -10.54 -1.63
CA SER A 146 -6.07 -11.59 -1.53
C SER A 146 -6.57 -12.01 -2.93
N LEU A 147 -6.90 -11.04 -3.77
CA LEU A 147 -7.36 -11.26 -5.14
C LEU A 147 -6.25 -11.83 -6.02
N PHE A 148 -4.99 -11.42 -5.81
CA PHE A 148 -3.83 -12.01 -6.48
C PHE A 148 -3.78 -13.53 -6.26
N PHE A 149 -4.01 -14.02 -5.03
CA PHE A 149 -4.05 -15.47 -4.78
C PHE A 149 -5.20 -16.17 -5.50
N ILE A 150 -6.37 -15.52 -5.63
CA ILE A 150 -7.49 -16.08 -6.39
C ILE A 150 -7.14 -16.15 -7.89
N VAL A 151 -6.61 -15.07 -8.47
CA VAL A 151 -6.18 -15.04 -9.88
C VAL A 151 -5.07 -16.05 -10.14
N ALA A 152 -4.07 -16.13 -9.26
CA ALA A 152 -3.00 -17.13 -9.35
C ALA A 152 -3.55 -18.56 -9.25
N GLY A 153 -4.56 -18.81 -8.41
CA GLY A 153 -5.22 -20.10 -8.31
C GLY A 153 -5.95 -20.49 -9.60
N LEU A 154 -6.60 -19.52 -10.26
CA LEU A 154 -7.22 -19.70 -11.57
C LEU A 154 -6.20 -19.98 -12.68
N LEU A 155 -5.01 -19.36 -12.62
CA LEU A 155 -3.92 -19.61 -13.57
C LEU A 155 -3.30 -21.00 -13.42
N ILE A 156 -3.19 -21.48 -12.18
CA ILE A 156 -2.56 -22.77 -11.83
C ILE A 156 -3.52 -23.95 -12.03
N ASP A 157 -4.83 -23.70 -12.04
CA ASP A 157 -5.83 -24.75 -12.26
C ASP A 157 -5.56 -25.47 -13.60
N SER A 158 -5.47 -26.80 -13.54
CA SER A 158 -5.28 -27.62 -14.74
C SER A 158 -6.53 -27.67 -15.62
N LYS A 159 -7.68 -27.29 -15.06
CA LYS A 159 -8.94 -27.17 -15.80
C LYS A 159 -9.09 -25.73 -16.30
N GLN A 160 -9.60 -25.59 -17.52
CA GLN A 160 -9.97 -24.28 -18.04
C GLN A 160 -11.04 -23.66 -17.13
N ALA A 161 -10.71 -22.52 -16.52
CA ALA A 161 -11.69 -21.75 -15.78
C ALA A 161 -12.71 -21.16 -16.76
N ALA A 162 -13.96 -21.04 -16.32
CA ALA A 162 -14.98 -20.36 -17.12
C ALA A 162 -14.55 -18.92 -17.37
N PHE A 163 -14.67 -18.45 -18.62
CA PHE A 163 -14.27 -17.12 -19.07
C PHE A 163 -14.70 -16.02 -18.09
N TRP A 164 -16.00 -16.00 -17.75
CA TRP A 164 -16.58 -15.00 -16.86
C TRP A 164 -15.93 -14.96 -15.47
N LYS A 165 -15.45 -16.10 -14.95
CA LYS A 165 -14.79 -16.15 -13.64
C LYS A 165 -13.43 -15.47 -13.69
N VAL A 166 -12.61 -15.79 -14.69
CA VAL A 166 -11.28 -15.15 -14.87
C VAL A 166 -11.46 -13.67 -15.14
N PHE A 167 -12.39 -13.32 -16.03
CA PHE A 167 -12.67 -11.94 -16.40
C PHE A 167 -13.11 -11.09 -15.20
N LEU A 168 -14.12 -11.53 -14.44
CA LEU A 168 -14.67 -10.76 -13.31
C LEU A 168 -13.70 -10.63 -12.14
N VAL A 169 -12.98 -11.71 -11.79
CA VAL A 169 -12.00 -11.66 -10.69
C VAL A 169 -10.81 -10.76 -11.07
N SER A 170 -10.35 -10.83 -12.32
CA SER A 170 -9.27 -9.95 -12.81
C SER A 170 -9.71 -8.49 -12.85
N LEU A 171 -10.97 -8.23 -13.23
CA LEU A 171 -11.56 -6.89 -13.16
C LEU A 171 -11.53 -6.37 -11.71
N LEU A 172 -12.05 -7.16 -10.77
CA LEU A 172 -12.06 -6.80 -9.35
C LEU A 172 -10.64 -6.57 -8.80
N PHE A 173 -9.68 -7.41 -9.21
CA PHE A 173 -8.26 -7.25 -8.87
C PHE A 173 -7.70 -5.93 -9.38
N ILE A 174 -8.03 -5.52 -10.60
CA ILE A 174 -7.55 -4.25 -11.18
C ILE A 174 -8.14 -3.05 -10.44
N PHE A 175 -9.43 -3.07 -10.14
CA PHE A 175 -10.12 -1.93 -9.53
C PHE A 175 -9.88 -1.78 -8.02
N VAL A 176 -9.44 -2.82 -7.31
CA VAL A 176 -9.22 -2.69 -5.85
C VAL A 176 -8.02 -1.81 -5.52
N HIS A 177 -7.01 -1.77 -6.39
CA HIS A 177 -5.79 -1.00 -6.18
C HIS A 177 -5.10 -0.64 -7.50
N PRO A 178 -4.68 0.62 -7.72
CA PRO A 178 -4.07 1.04 -9.00
C PRO A 178 -2.84 0.25 -9.43
N THR A 179 -2.02 -0.20 -8.47
CA THR A 179 -0.81 -0.97 -8.80
C THR A 179 -1.14 -2.35 -9.38
N SER A 180 -2.39 -2.81 -9.35
CA SER A 180 -2.79 -4.12 -9.86
C SER A 180 -2.53 -4.28 -11.35
N ILE A 181 -2.64 -3.21 -12.12
CA ILE A 181 -2.29 -3.23 -13.55
C ILE A 181 -0.82 -3.64 -13.71
N PHE A 182 0.06 -2.99 -12.95
CA PHE A 182 1.49 -3.30 -12.96
C PHE A 182 1.77 -4.72 -12.46
N ILE A 183 1.16 -5.13 -11.35
CA ILE A 183 1.30 -6.50 -10.80
C ILE A 183 0.80 -7.58 -11.77
N SER A 184 -0.19 -7.27 -12.61
CA SER A 184 -0.71 -8.21 -13.60
C SER A 184 0.34 -8.67 -14.61
N THR A 185 1.46 -7.95 -14.73
CA THR A 185 2.64 -8.36 -15.52
C THR A 185 3.14 -9.76 -15.14
N ILE A 186 3.02 -10.14 -13.86
CA ILE A 186 3.35 -11.50 -13.37
C ILE A 186 2.62 -12.57 -14.20
N PHE A 187 1.35 -12.31 -14.52
CA PHE A 187 0.48 -13.28 -15.20
C PHE A 187 0.82 -13.45 -16.68
N PHE A 188 1.54 -12.50 -17.29
CA PHE A 188 2.06 -12.60 -18.66
C PHE A 188 3.43 -13.26 -18.72
N ILE A 189 4.24 -13.08 -17.68
CA ILE A 189 5.54 -13.75 -17.54
C ILE A 189 5.34 -15.23 -17.14
N PHE A 190 4.28 -15.54 -16.39
CA PHE A 190 3.98 -16.87 -15.87
C PHE A 190 3.94 -17.99 -16.93
N PRO A 191 3.23 -17.85 -18.07
CA PRO A 191 3.25 -18.86 -19.11
C PRO A 191 4.65 -19.19 -19.64
N ALA A 192 5.57 -18.23 -19.70
CA ALA A 192 6.94 -18.47 -20.17
C ALA A 192 7.69 -19.42 -19.22
N PHE A 193 7.58 -19.22 -17.91
CA PHE A 193 8.17 -20.14 -16.93
C PHE A 193 7.43 -21.49 -16.89
N ILE A 194 6.11 -21.50 -17.06
CA ILE A 194 5.36 -22.77 -17.19
C ILE A 194 5.82 -23.55 -18.42
N TYR A 195 6.07 -22.90 -19.56
CA TYR A 195 6.62 -23.57 -20.74
C TYR A 195 7.96 -24.26 -20.43
N PHE A 196 8.82 -23.62 -19.62
CA PHE A 196 10.09 -24.19 -19.21
C PHE A 196 9.93 -25.41 -18.29
N PHE A 197 9.10 -25.30 -17.24
CA PHE A 197 8.98 -26.38 -16.25
C PHE A 197 7.96 -27.48 -16.60
N ARG A 198 6.90 -27.14 -17.34
CA ARG A 198 5.73 -28.00 -17.55
C ARG A 198 4.95 -27.65 -18.83
N ARG A 199 5.46 -28.09 -19.99
CA ARG A 199 4.90 -27.78 -21.33
C ARG A 199 3.42 -28.14 -21.51
N ASP A 200 2.92 -29.21 -20.89
CA ASP A 200 1.51 -29.63 -20.99
C ASP A 200 0.54 -28.60 -20.39
N ALA A 201 0.98 -27.80 -19.43
CA ALA A 201 0.17 -26.77 -18.79
C ALA A 201 0.23 -25.41 -19.51
N PHE A 202 1.11 -25.24 -20.50
CA PHE A 202 1.36 -23.96 -21.17
C PHE A 202 0.10 -23.40 -21.85
N THR A 203 -0.61 -24.22 -22.63
CA THR A 203 -1.79 -23.77 -23.38
C THR A 203 -2.89 -23.20 -22.48
N VAL A 204 -3.13 -23.84 -21.33
CA VAL A 204 -4.14 -23.38 -20.36
C VAL A 204 -3.68 -22.08 -19.69
N ALA A 205 -2.41 -22.01 -19.28
CA ALA A 205 -1.82 -20.82 -18.67
C ALA A 205 -1.88 -19.61 -19.62
N THR A 206 -1.50 -19.78 -20.89
CA THR A 206 -1.53 -18.72 -21.91
C THR A 206 -2.94 -18.24 -22.18
N LYS A 207 -3.93 -19.15 -22.29
CA LYS A 207 -5.34 -18.76 -22.48
C LYS A 207 -5.83 -17.89 -21.32
N ASN A 208 -5.59 -18.32 -20.07
CA ASN A 208 -6.00 -17.54 -18.90
C ASN A 208 -5.27 -16.18 -18.83
N ALA A 209 -3.99 -16.11 -19.21
CA ALA A 209 -3.26 -14.85 -19.31
C ALA A 209 -3.89 -13.90 -20.35
N VAL A 210 -4.29 -14.40 -21.52
CA VAL A 210 -5.02 -13.61 -22.52
C VAL A 210 -6.34 -13.06 -21.96
N LEU A 211 -7.07 -13.85 -21.16
CA LEU A 211 -8.30 -13.35 -20.52
C LEU A 211 -8.02 -12.22 -19.53
N ILE A 212 -6.92 -12.30 -18.77
CA ILE A 212 -6.47 -11.22 -17.89
C ILE A 212 -6.13 -9.97 -18.71
N LEU A 213 -5.48 -10.11 -19.87
CA LEU A 213 -5.21 -8.98 -20.77
C LEU A 213 -6.50 -8.28 -21.21
N ILE A 214 -7.52 -9.06 -21.58
CA ILE A 214 -8.82 -8.50 -21.95
C ILE A 214 -9.42 -7.70 -20.79
N SER A 215 -9.34 -8.19 -19.55
CA SER A 215 -9.79 -7.44 -18.36
C SER A 215 -8.99 -6.14 -18.16
N ILE A 216 -7.68 -6.15 -18.40
CA ILE A 216 -6.83 -4.96 -18.31
C ILE A 216 -7.22 -3.92 -19.35
N LEU A 217 -7.33 -4.32 -20.62
CA LEU A 217 -7.73 -3.43 -21.71
C LEU A 217 -9.12 -2.83 -21.45
N PHE A 218 -10.06 -3.65 -20.99
CA PHE A 218 -11.39 -3.18 -20.60
C PHE A 218 -11.34 -2.18 -19.43
N SER A 219 -10.50 -2.44 -18.43
CA SER A 219 -10.31 -1.53 -17.29
C SER A 219 -9.70 -0.19 -17.73
N PHE A 220 -8.72 -0.20 -18.64
CA PHE A 220 -8.16 1.01 -19.22
C PHE A 220 -9.22 1.83 -19.95
N THR A 221 -10.10 1.19 -20.71
CA THR A 221 -11.22 1.87 -21.36
C THR A 221 -12.13 2.55 -20.33
N ILE A 222 -12.47 1.88 -19.23
CA ILE A 222 -13.27 2.47 -18.15
C ILE A 222 -12.53 3.67 -17.52
N TYR A 223 -11.26 3.50 -17.15
CA TYR A 223 -10.45 4.58 -16.57
C TYR A 223 -10.34 5.78 -17.52
N TYR A 224 -10.17 5.53 -18.81
CA TYR A 224 -10.10 6.59 -19.83
C TYR A 224 -11.44 7.33 -19.96
N LEU A 225 -12.56 6.60 -20.05
CA LEU A 225 -13.88 7.19 -20.16
C LEU A 225 -14.22 8.03 -18.92
N ILE A 226 -13.85 7.57 -17.74
CA ILE A 226 -14.07 8.29 -16.48
C ILE A 226 -13.11 9.48 -16.37
N GLY A 227 -11.82 9.29 -16.66
CA GLY A 227 -10.83 10.36 -16.63
C GLY A 227 -11.16 11.51 -17.59
N LYS A 228 -11.86 11.25 -18.69
CA LYS A 228 -12.42 12.30 -19.57
C LYS A 228 -13.45 13.18 -18.86
N SER A 229 -14.18 12.64 -17.89
CA SER A 229 -15.13 13.38 -17.06
C SER A 229 -14.46 14.16 -15.93
N TYR A 230 -13.14 13.99 -15.71
CA TYR A 230 -12.36 14.66 -14.66
C TYR A 230 -11.12 15.36 -15.24
N PRO A 231 -11.25 16.59 -15.77
CA PRO A 231 -10.18 17.31 -16.48
C PRO A 231 -8.91 17.56 -15.65
N SER A 232 -9.02 17.61 -14.32
CA SER A 232 -7.89 17.80 -13.40
C SER A 232 -6.84 16.68 -13.47
N TRP A 233 -7.20 15.49 -13.98
CA TRP A 233 -6.30 14.36 -14.18
C TRP A 233 -5.54 14.40 -15.52
N GLN A 234 -6.00 15.20 -16.48
CA GLN A 234 -5.39 15.36 -17.80
C GLN A 234 -4.31 16.44 -17.82
N SER A 235 -3.55 16.59 -16.72
CA SER A 235 -2.46 17.57 -16.71
C SER A 235 -1.34 17.09 -17.66
N PRO A 236 -0.84 17.94 -18.56
CA PRO A 236 0.32 17.61 -19.43
C PRO A 236 1.55 17.15 -18.63
N GLN A 237 1.64 17.52 -17.36
CA GLN A 237 2.72 17.16 -16.44
C GLN A 237 2.72 15.67 -16.09
N SER A 238 1.56 15.02 -15.95
CA SER A 238 1.49 13.58 -15.65
C SER A 238 1.98 12.74 -16.84
N PHE A 239 1.64 13.15 -18.06
CA PHE A 239 2.11 12.50 -19.29
C PHE A 239 3.63 12.65 -19.46
N GLN A 240 4.16 13.86 -19.29
CA GLN A 240 5.61 14.10 -19.38
C GLN A 240 6.38 13.32 -18.31
N SER A 241 5.85 13.25 -17.07
CA SER A 241 6.44 12.44 -16.00
C SER A 241 6.50 10.96 -16.37
N ASN A 242 5.42 10.40 -16.90
CA ASN A 242 5.38 9.00 -17.33
C ASN A 242 6.32 8.71 -18.51
N PHE A 243 6.44 9.64 -19.46
CA PHE A 243 7.39 9.51 -20.57
C PHE A 243 8.85 9.59 -20.12
N ASN A 244 9.15 10.49 -19.17
CA ASN A 244 10.47 10.58 -18.55
C ASN A 244 10.81 9.30 -17.79
N LEU A 245 9.85 8.71 -17.06
CA LEU A 245 10.03 7.42 -16.38
C LEU A 245 10.31 6.29 -17.37
N LEU A 246 9.56 6.20 -18.48
CA LEU A 246 9.82 5.22 -19.53
C LEU A 246 11.21 5.43 -20.14
N THR A 247 11.60 6.67 -20.39
CA THR A 247 12.91 7.01 -20.95
C THR A 247 14.04 6.63 -19.99
N ASP A 248 13.89 6.93 -18.70
CA ASP A 248 14.84 6.55 -17.65
C ASP A 248 14.94 5.02 -17.54
N PHE A 249 13.82 4.31 -17.59
CA PHE A 249 13.77 2.85 -17.64
C PHE A 249 14.54 2.29 -18.85
N LEU A 250 14.26 2.81 -20.06
CA LEU A 250 14.92 2.36 -21.30
C LEU A 250 16.42 2.69 -21.33
N LYS A 251 16.84 3.74 -20.62
CA LYS A 251 18.26 4.08 -20.40
C LYS A 251 18.91 3.22 -19.31
N GLY A 252 18.18 2.30 -18.68
CA GLY A 252 18.68 1.45 -17.60
C GLY A 252 18.95 2.22 -16.30
N LYS A 253 18.31 3.37 -16.09
CA LYS A 253 18.48 4.17 -14.87
C LYS A 253 17.63 3.57 -13.75
N LEU A 254 18.31 3.08 -12.71
CA LEU A 254 17.66 2.56 -11.51
C LEU A 254 16.99 3.68 -10.71
N ASP A 255 15.84 3.36 -10.09
CA ASP A 255 15.26 4.19 -9.05
C ASP A 255 16.00 3.91 -7.73
N PRO A 256 16.76 4.88 -7.17
CA PRO A 256 17.64 4.61 -6.03
C PRO A 256 16.90 4.08 -4.81
N LEU A 257 15.70 4.60 -4.54
CA LEU A 257 14.89 4.20 -3.38
C LEU A 257 14.35 2.78 -3.56
N SER A 258 13.72 2.49 -4.69
CA SER A 258 13.13 1.18 -4.94
C SER A 258 14.20 0.10 -5.03
N PHE A 259 15.31 0.37 -5.73
CA PHE A 259 16.45 -0.53 -5.76
C PHE A 259 17.02 -0.78 -4.35
N SER A 260 17.27 0.27 -3.57
CA SER A 260 17.84 0.12 -2.21
C SER A 260 16.93 -0.70 -1.30
N VAL A 261 15.61 -0.49 -1.36
CA VAL A 261 14.66 -1.23 -0.52
C VAL A 261 14.56 -2.69 -1.01
N ILE A 262 14.42 -2.94 -2.31
CA ILE A 262 14.36 -4.30 -2.87
C ILE A 262 15.64 -5.09 -2.54
N TRP A 263 16.78 -4.43 -2.69
CA TRP A 263 18.08 -5.02 -2.37
C TRP A 263 18.16 -5.39 -0.89
N LYS A 264 17.94 -4.42 -0.01
CA LYS A 264 18.09 -4.62 1.45
C LYS A 264 17.05 -5.57 2.02
N GLU A 265 15.78 -5.42 1.63
CA GLU A 265 14.65 -6.15 2.21
C GLU A 265 14.45 -7.54 1.59
N TYR A 266 15.17 -7.91 0.52
CA TYR A 266 15.01 -9.25 -0.08
C TYR A 266 16.33 -9.87 -0.52
N PHE A 267 17.02 -9.25 -1.48
CA PHE A 267 18.20 -9.88 -2.09
C PHE A 267 19.38 -10.03 -1.11
N ALA A 268 19.66 -9.02 -0.29
CA ALA A 268 20.69 -9.07 0.74
C ALA A 268 20.44 -10.21 1.73
N ILE A 269 19.17 -10.43 2.10
CA ILE A 269 18.78 -11.49 3.02
C ILE A 269 19.07 -12.86 2.42
N PHE A 270 18.67 -13.12 1.17
CA PHE A 270 18.77 -14.47 0.58
C PHE A 270 20.08 -14.77 -0.14
N PHE A 271 20.80 -13.78 -0.67
CA PHE A 271 21.98 -14.03 -1.51
C PHE A 271 23.31 -13.59 -0.88
N PHE A 272 23.28 -12.76 0.16
CA PHE A 272 24.50 -12.23 0.79
C PHE A 272 24.70 -12.66 2.24
N HIS A 273 23.68 -13.25 2.87
CA HIS A 273 23.83 -13.89 4.17
C HIS A 273 24.05 -15.39 3.98
N PRO A 274 25.24 -15.95 4.30
CA PRO A 274 25.60 -17.33 3.95
C PRO A 274 24.59 -18.38 4.41
N LEU A 275 24.10 -18.26 5.65
CA LEU A 275 23.10 -19.19 6.20
C LEU A 275 21.78 -19.13 5.44
N SER A 276 21.34 -17.94 5.07
CA SER A 276 20.10 -17.73 4.33
C SER A 276 20.23 -18.22 2.89
N THR A 277 21.38 -18.01 2.26
CA THR A 277 21.67 -18.50 0.90
C THR A 277 21.67 -20.02 0.85
N VAL A 278 22.34 -20.68 1.80
CA VAL A 278 22.31 -22.13 1.90
C VAL A 278 20.89 -22.62 2.16
N THR A 279 20.16 -21.97 3.07
CA THR A 279 18.76 -22.32 3.36
C THR A 279 17.88 -22.17 2.13
N PHE A 280 18.03 -21.09 1.36
CA PHE A 280 17.27 -20.85 0.13
C PHE A 280 17.62 -21.86 -0.97
N ALA A 281 18.90 -22.19 -1.15
CA ALA A 281 19.34 -23.20 -2.11
C ALA A 281 18.77 -24.59 -1.78
N VAL A 282 18.87 -25.01 -0.50
CA VAL A 282 18.26 -26.26 -0.02
C VAL A 282 16.74 -26.25 -0.21
N THR A 283 16.09 -25.13 0.16
CA THR A 283 14.65 -24.92 -0.04
C THR A 283 14.27 -25.11 -1.51
N PHE A 284 15.00 -24.49 -2.42
CA PHE A 284 14.78 -24.60 -3.86
C PHE A 284 14.91 -26.04 -4.37
N VAL A 285 15.97 -26.75 -3.95
CA VAL A 285 16.17 -28.16 -4.31
C VAL A 285 15.00 -29.03 -3.82
N LEU A 286 14.57 -28.86 -2.56
CA LEU A 286 13.45 -29.63 -2.00
C LEU A 286 12.13 -29.38 -2.75
N VAL A 287 11.85 -28.12 -3.12
CA VAL A 287 10.65 -27.78 -3.90
C VAL A 287 10.71 -28.35 -5.33
N CYS A 288 11.88 -28.39 -5.94
CA CYS A 288 12.12 -29.07 -7.21
C CYS A 288 11.89 -30.59 -7.09
N MET A 289 12.40 -31.23 -6.03
CA MET A 289 12.16 -32.66 -5.75
C MET A 289 10.66 -32.96 -5.56
N ALA A 290 9.93 -32.03 -4.94
CA ALA A 290 8.48 -32.10 -4.77
C ALA A 290 7.69 -31.79 -6.07
N LYS A 291 8.37 -31.46 -7.17
CA LYS A 291 7.78 -31.14 -8.48
C LYS A 291 6.75 -30.01 -8.44
N GLN A 292 6.91 -29.05 -7.53
CA GLN A 292 6.02 -27.90 -7.37
C GLN A 292 6.32 -26.81 -8.40
N PHE A 293 6.38 -27.19 -9.68
CA PHE A 293 6.79 -26.34 -10.79
C PHE A 293 5.88 -25.13 -11.03
N LYS A 294 4.58 -25.26 -10.71
CA LYS A 294 3.63 -24.14 -10.83
C LYS A 294 3.93 -23.04 -9.81
N LEU A 295 4.31 -23.42 -8.58
CA LEU A 295 4.75 -22.47 -7.55
C LEU A 295 6.07 -21.80 -7.95
N LEU A 296 7.03 -22.58 -8.46
CA LEU A 296 8.30 -22.04 -8.94
C LEU A 296 8.10 -21.06 -10.09
N ALA A 297 7.25 -21.39 -11.08
CA ALA A 297 6.93 -20.49 -12.18
C ALA A 297 6.32 -19.17 -11.67
N LEU A 298 5.41 -19.22 -10.70
CA LEU A 298 4.81 -18.02 -10.11
C LEU A 298 5.83 -17.20 -9.31
N LEU A 299 6.71 -17.85 -8.54
CA LEU A 299 7.81 -17.19 -7.83
C LEU A 299 8.73 -16.47 -8.80
N PHE A 300 9.23 -17.16 -9.83
CA PHE A 300 10.16 -16.57 -10.80
C PHE A 300 9.52 -15.44 -11.60
N SER A 301 8.24 -15.56 -11.95
CA SER A 301 7.50 -14.47 -12.60
C SER A 301 7.42 -13.23 -11.71
N THR A 302 7.19 -13.44 -10.42
CA THR A 302 7.16 -12.36 -9.42
C THR A 302 8.55 -11.77 -9.19
N LEU A 303 9.60 -12.60 -9.18
CA LEU A 303 10.98 -12.17 -9.03
C LEU A 303 11.43 -11.30 -10.22
N VAL A 304 11.07 -11.70 -11.46
CA VAL A 304 11.33 -10.88 -12.66
C VAL A 304 10.61 -9.55 -12.54
N LEU A 305 9.35 -9.53 -12.11
CA LEU A 305 8.65 -8.25 -11.89
C LEU A 305 9.35 -7.39 -10.83
N VAL A 306 9.79 -7.96 -9.70
CA VAL A 306 10.51 -7.23 -8.65
C VAL A 306 11.83 -6.65 -9.19
N LEU A 307 12.56 -7.38 -10.02
CA LEU A 307 13.76 -6.87 -10.68
C LEU A 307 13.45 -5.69 -11.60
N ILE A 308 12.41 -5.81 -12.45
CA ILE A 308 11.92 -4.70 -13.29
C ILE A 308 11.48 -3.52 -12.44
N SER A 309 10.88 -3.77 -11.28
CA SER A 309 10.40 -2.75 -10.35
C SER A 309 11.52 -1.94 -9.70
N SER A 310 12.77 -2.39 -9.78
CA SER A 310 13.92 -1.63 -9.27
C SER A 310 14.20 -0.36 -10.09
N PHE A 311 13.58 -0.22 -11.25
CA PHE A 311 13.71 0.92 -12.15
C PHE A 311 12.52 1.90 -12.07
N ILE A 312 11.54 1.62 -11.20
CA ILE A 312 10.27 2.35 -11.15
C ILE A 312 10.07 2.91 -9.73
N PRO A 313 9.68 4.18 -9.58
CA PRO A 313 9.36 4.74 -8.27
C PRO A 313 8.31 3.92 -7.53
N TYR A 314 8.53 3.71 -6.23
CA TYR A 314 7.69 2.86 -5.37
C TYR A 314 7.60 1.40 -5.83
N GLY A 315 8.49 0.95 -6.72
CA GLY A 315 8.52 -0.43 -7.20
C GLY A 315 8.80 -1.45 -6.10
N SER A 316 9.38 -1.01 -4.97
CA SER A 316 9.54 -1.83 -3.77
C SER A 316 8.23 -2.41 -3.22
N ARG A 317 7.06 -1.81 -3.54
CA ARG A 317 5.75 -2.34 -3.17
C ARG A 317 5.45 -3.71 -3.77
N THR A 318 6.14 -4.11 -4.84
CA THR A 318 6.01 -5.46 -5.43
C THR A 318 6.51 -6.58 -4.51
N LEU A 319 7.33 -6.27 -3.51
CA LEU A 319 7.74 -7.21 -2.47
C LEU A 319 6.56 -7.80 -1.69
N ALA A 320 5.43 -7.08 -1.61
CA ALA A 320 4.21 -7.56 -0.96
C ALA A 320 3.64 -8.85 -1.60
N PHE A 321 4.00 -9.14 -2.85
CA PHE A 321 3.60 -10.35 -3.57
C PHE A 321 4.69 -11.43 -3.54
N LEU A 322 5.96 -11.03 -3.59
CA LEU A 322 7.10 -11.95 -3.55
C LEU A 322 7.25 -12.64 -2.19
N TRP A 323 7.08 -11.89 -1.10
CA TRP A 323 7.26 -12.41 0.25
C TRP A 323 6.30 -13.55 0.61
N PRO A 324 4.98 -13.42 0.41
CA PRO A 324 4.07 -14.53 0.66
C PRO A 324 4.40 -15.79 -0.16
N LEU A 325 4.80 -15.65 -1.42
CA LEU A 325 5.23 -16.79 -2.24
C LEU A 325 6.52 -17.44 -1.70
N THR A 326 7.45 -16.62 -1.20
CA THR A 326 8.67 -17.08 -0.54
C THR A 326 8.33 -17.89 0.73
N PHE A 327 7.36 -17.43 1.53
CA PHE A 327 6.85 -18.18 2.69
C PHE A 327 6.23 -19.53 2.29
N ILE A 328 5.49 -19.58 1.18
CA ILE A 328 4.92 -20.84 0.66
C ILE A 328 6.02 -21.82 0.24
N ILE A 329 7.07 -21.33 -0.43
CA ILE A 329 8.22 -22.14 -0.83
C ILE A 329 8.98 -22.69 0.37
N ILE A 330 9.25 -21.86 1.38
CA ILE A 330 9.87 -22.30 2.63
C ILE A 330 8.98 -23.33 3.33
N GLY A 331 7.67 -23.07 3.42
CA GLY A 331 6.72 -23.99 4.02
C GLY A 331 6.69 -25.36 3.31
N TYR A 332 6.77 -25.37 1.97
CA TYR A 332 6.86 -26.59 1.18
C TYR A 332 8.14 -27.36 1.47
N ALA A 333 9.29 -26.69 1.44
CA ALA A 333 10.57 -27.32 1.72
C ALA A 333 10.60 -27.92 3.13
N LEU A 334 10.07 -27.22 4.13
CA LEU A 334 9.95 -27.74 5.49
C LEU A 334 9.03 -28.96 5.58
N ALA A 335 7.89 -28.94 4.87
CA ALA A 335 6.97 -30.08 4.82
C ALA A 335 7.63 -31.30 4.16
N GLU A 336 8.32 -31.10 3.04
CA GLU A 336 9.03 -32.17 2.32
C GLU A 336 10.20 -32.72 3.13
N PHE A 337 10.97 -31.84 3.76
CA PHE A 337 12.04 -32.23 4.67
C PHE A 337 11.51 -33.08 5.83
N TYR A 338 10.35 -32.70 6.41
CA TYR A 338 9.68 -33.49 7.44
C TYR A 338 9.25 -34.88 6.92
N LEU A 339 8.69 -34.94 5.70
CA LEU A 339 8.29 -36.22 5.09
C LEU A 339 9.49 -37.12 4.79
N LEU A 340 10.61 -36.54 4.32
CA LEU A 340 11.85 -37.27 4.06
C LEU A 340 12.44 -37.82 5.36
N LEU A 341 12.66 -37.00 6.37
CA LEU A 341 13.23 -37.43 7.65
C LEU A 341 12.34 -38.45 8.37
N GLY A 342 11.03 -38.28 8.30
CA GLY A 342 10.06 -39.19 8.92
C GLY A 342 10.10 -40.62 8.38
N LYS A 343 10.68 -40.83 7.18
CA LYS A 343 10.94 -42.18 6.63
C LYS A 343 12.13 -42.86 7.29
N TYR A 344 13.15 -42.10 7.67
CA TYR A 344 14.40 -42.64 8.21
C TYR A 344 14.40 -42.73 9.74
N VAL A 345 13.70 -41.83 10.43
CA VAL A 345 13.68 -41.82 11.89
C VAL A 345 12.28 -41.55 12.45
N SER A 346 11.52 -42.62 12.68
CA SER A 346 10.14 -42.55 13.20
C SER A 346 10.04 -41.89 14.59
N LYS A 347 11.10 -41.99 15.40
CA LYS A 347 11.20 -41.41 16.76
C LYS A 347 11.50 -39.90 16.78
N ILE A 348 11.90 -39.29 15.66
CA ILE A 348 12.30 -37.87 15.59
C ILE A 348 11.15 -36.93 15.16
N LYS A 349 9.96 -37.47 14.81
CA LYS A 349 8.82 -36.65 14.36
C LYS A 349 8.44 -35.51 15.32
N ALA A 350 8.50 -35.75 16.63
CA ALA A 350 8.25 -34.73 17.64
C ALA A 350 9.34 -33.64 17.66
N LEU A 351 10.61 -34.03 17.45
CA LEU A 351 11.74 -33.10 17.40
C LEU A 351 11.68 -32.17 16.17
N ILE A 352 11.07 -32.60 15.07
CA ILE A 352 10.91 -31.79 13.85
C ILE A 352 9.75 -30.80 13.96
N LEU A 353 8.74 -31.11 14.79
CA LEU A 353 7.66 -30.16 15.08
C LEU A 353 8.11 -29.04 16.03
N LEU A 354 9.14 -29.30 16.86
CA LEU A 354 9.70 -28.35 17.81
C LEU A 354 10.16 -27.03 17.15
N PRO A 355 10.91 -27.01 16.04
CA PRO A 355 11.24 -25.78 15.31
C PRO A 355 10.03 -24.95 14.90
N VAL A 356 8.92 -25.59 14.50
CA VAL A 356 7.70 -24.90 14.07
C VAL A 356 7.00 -24.28 15.28
N VAL A 357 6.90 -25.03 16.39
CA VAL A 357 6.36 -24.50 17.65
C VAL A 357 7.23 -23.36 18.19
N LEU A 358 8.55 -23.52 18.15
CA LEU A 358 9.51 -22.50 18.55
C LEU A 358 9.38 -21.26 17.66
N LEU A 359 9.22 -21.42 16.34
CA LEU A 359 8.99 -20.31 15.42
C LEU A 359 7.68 -19.56 15.75
N ILE A 360 6.60 -20.28 16.03
CA ILE A 360 5.33 -19.66 16.47
C ILE A 360 5.55 -18.89 17.78
N PHE A 361 6.24 -19.48 18.75
CA PHE A 361 6.51 -18.85 20.03
C PHE A 361 7.38 -17.60 19.88
N VAL A 362 8.51 -17.70 19.18
CA VAL A 362 9.45 -16.60 18.95
C VAL A 362 8.78 -15.46 18.19
N THR A 363 8.05 -15.75 17.11
CA THR A 363 7.33 -14.71 16.37
C THR A 363 6.24 -14.06 17.21
N SER A 364 5.53 -14.82 18.05
CA SER A 364 4.53 -14.27 18.95
C SER A 364 5.16 -13.32 19.99
N VAL A 365 6.22 -13.75 20.66
CA VAL A 365 6.93 -12.92 21.66
C VAL A 365 7.50 -11.66 21.01
N PHE A 366 8.16 -11.79 19.87
CA PHE A 366 8.75 -10.64 19.17
C PHE A 366 7.69 -9.63 18.71
N ASN A 367 6.59 -10.10 18.13
CA ASN A 367 5.48 -9.23 17.70
C ASN A 367 4.84 -8.52 18.89
N PHE A 368 4.62 -9.23 20.00
CA PHE A 368 4.09 -8.63 21.24
C PHE A 368 4.99 -7.49 21.74
N ILE A 369 6.29 -7.74 21.88
CA ILE A 369 7.27 -6.76 22.37
C ILE A 369 7.36 -5.57 21.41
N SER A 370 7.50 -5.84 20.11
CA SER A 370 7.69 -4.81 19.08
C SER A 370 6.48 -3.89 18.98
N ILE A 371 5.27 -4.44 18.82
CA ILE A 371 4.04 -3.65 18.68
C ILE A 371 3.79 -2.82 19.93
N ARG A 372 3.91 -3.42 21.11
CA ARG A 372 3.72 -2.71 22.37
C ARG A 372 4.73 -1.58 22.54
N SER A 373 6.00 -1.83 22.21
CA SER A 373 7.04 -0.80 22.26
C SER A 373 6.74 0.36 21.30
N ILE A 374 6.26 0.07 20.09
CA ILE A 374 5.90 1.10 19.10
C ILE A 374 4.69 1.90 19.59
N ASN A 375 3.65 1.25 20.10
CA ASN A 375 2.43 1.91 20.58
C ASN A 375 2.73 2.82 21.78
N LEU A 376 3.54 2.35 22.74
CA LEU A 376 3.96 3.16 23.89
C LEU A 376 4.85 4.34 23.49
N LYS A 377 5.80 4.14 22.56
CA LYS A 377 6.71 5.19 22.10
C LYS A 377 5.98 6.30 21.36
N ASN A 378 5.08 5.94 20.46
CA ASN A 378 4.42 6.90 19.57
C ASN A 378 3.20 7.57 20.22
N ASN A 379 2.77 7.08 21.38
CA ASN A 379 1.73 7.68 22.21
C ASN A 379 0.53 8.16 21.37
N TYR A 380 -0.12 7.22 20.69
CA TYR A 380 -1.24 7.42 19.75
C TYR A 380 -2.52 7.95 20.45
N TRP A 381 -2.47 9.22 20.88
CA TRP A 381 -3.56 9.98 21.50
C TRP A 381 -3.97 11.14 20.59
N TRP A 382 -5.28 11.35 20.47
CA TRP A 382 -5.89 12.42 19.66
C TRP A 382 -5.32 13.82 19.91
N ASP A 383 -4.78 14.05 21.11
CA ASP A 383 -4.44 15.39 21.60
C ASP A 383 -2.96 15.77 21.47
N LYS A 384 -2.07 14.84 21.06
CA LYS A 384 -0.61 15.08 21.12
C LYS A 384 0.14 15.00 19.79
N THR A 385 -0.37 14.29 18.78
CA THR A 385 0.32 14.15 17.47
C THR A 385 -0.44 14.72 16.28
N CYS A 386 -1.74 14.99 16.41
CA CYS A 386 -2.45 15.92 15.52
C CYS A 386 -2.63 17.22 16.30
N PRO A 387 -1.70 18.18 16.21
CA PRO A 387 -1.67 19.25 17.17
C PRO A 387 -2.89 20.15 16.93
N GLY A 388 -3.48 20.65 18.01
CA GLY A 388 -4.26 21.88 18.02
C GLY A 388 -3.52 23.11 17.42
N LYS A 389 -2.30 22.93 16.87
CA LYS A 389 -1.55 23.88 16.04
C LYS A 389 -1.86 23.81 14.53
N ILE A 390 -2.51 22.76 14.02
CA ILE A 390 -3.01 22.76 12.61
C ILE A 390 -4.15 23.76 12.44
N LYS A 391 -4.83 24.18 13.51
CA LYS A 391 -5.87 25.24 13.44
C LYS A 391 -5.35 26.55 12.82
N ASN A 392 -4.04 26.83 12.89
CA ASN A 392 -3.44 28.07 12.39
C ASN A 392 -2.31 27.87 11.37
N GLN A 393 -1.97 26.64 10.99
CA GLN A 393 -0.96 26.39 9.96
C GLN A 393 -1.65 25.91 8.67
N LYS A 394 -1.50 26.69 7.60
CA LYS A 394 -1.78 26.24 6.23
C LYS A 394 -0.75 25.17 5.86
N VAL A 395 -1.01 23.93 6.25
CA VAL A 395 -0.25 22.77 5.77
C VAL A 395 -0.62 22.60 4.31
N GLY A 396 0.33 22.93 3.42
CA GLY A 396 0.18 22.76 1.98
C GLY A 396 0.25 21.29 1.61
N PHE A 397 -0.92 20.63 1.56
CA PHE A 397 -1.05 19.34 0.89
C PHE A 397 -1.23 19.60 -0.61
N TYR A 398 -0.36 19.03 -1.45
CA TYR A 398 -0.35 19.20 -2.91
C TYR A 398 -1.55 18.55 -3.64
N SER A 399 -2.62 18.20 -2.94
CA SER A 399 -3.95 18.00 -3.53
C SER A 399 -4.97 18.78 -2.69
N LEU A 400 -5.33 19.97 -3.16
CA LEU A 400 -5.99 21.02 -2.36
C LEU A 400 -7.45 20.74 -1.98
N GLU A 401 -8.05 19.63 -2.42
CA GLU A 401 -9.51 19.48 -2.41
C GLU A 401 -10.06 18.39 -1.47
N SER A 402 -9.29 17.37 -1.08
CA SER A 402 -9.82 16.24 -0.30
C SER A 402 -9.54 16.30 1.21
N SER A 403 -8.49 17.00 1.65
CA SER A 403 -8.10 17.10 3.06
C SER A 403 -8.71 18.30 3.78
N HIS A 404 -8.94 19.42 3.09
CA HIS A 404 -9.63 20.58 3.68
C HIS A 404 -11.06 20.27 4.09
N ALA A 405 -11.81 19.50 3.29
CA ALA A 405 -13.17 19.10 3.62
C ALA A 405 -13.23 18.12 4.80
N PHE A 406 -12.22 17.24 4.94
CA PHE A 406 -12.14 16.31 6.06
C PHE A 406 -11.80 17.01 7.38
N ILE A 407 -10.90 18.00 7.36
CA ILE A 407 -10.54 18.78 8.56
C ILE A 407 -11.66 19.75 8.96
N LEU A 408 -12.42 20.31 8.01
CA LEU A 408 -13.51 21.24 8.29
C LEU A 408 -14.86 20.56 8.62
N TYR A 409 -15.12 19.37 8.09
CA TYR A 409 -16.45 18.72 8.20
C TYR A 409 -16.43 17.25 8.66
N GLY A 410 -15.25 16.67 8.88
CA GLY A 410 -15.11 15.28 9.30
C GLY A 410 -15.63 15.05 10.71
N LEU A 411 -16.83 14.44 10.79
CA LEU A 411 -17.50 13.86 11.97
C LEU A 411 -18.63 14.66 12.64
N ASN A 412 -19.22 15.70 12.03
CA ASN A 412 -20.48 16.24 12.56
C ASN A 412 -21.71 15.68 11.82
N PHE A 413 -22.00 14.41 12.08
CA PHE A 413 -23.14 13.65 11.52
C PHE A 413 -24.45 13.86 12.30
N GLN A 414 -24.78 15.10 12.68
CA GLN A 414 -26.03 15.35 13.44
C GLN A 414 -27.01 16.36 12.86
N ASN A 415 -26.73 17.07 11.77
CA ASN A 415 -27.77 17.85 11.10
C ASN A 415 -27.49 17.89 9.59
N SER A 416 -28.02 16.90 8.86
CA SER A 416 -28.09 16.96 7.40
C SER A 416 -29.14 18.01 6.98
N VAL A 417 -28.76 19.28 7.01
CA VAL A 417 -29.41 20.29 6.19
C VAL A 417 -28.64 20.32 4.88
N PHE A 418 -29.27 19.85 3.81
CA PHE A 418 -28.81 20.10 2.46
C PHE A 418 -28.80 21.62 2.24
N LEU A 419 -27.61 22.22 2.16
CA LEU A 419 -27.48 23.60 1.70
C LEU A 419 -27.65 23.59 0.18
N SER A 420 -28.78 24.11 -0.32
CA SER A 420 -28.91 24.49 -1.72
C SER A 420 -27.94 25.64 -2.03
N GLU A 421 -27.45 25.71 -3.29
CA GLU A 421 -26.50 26.73 -3.76
C GLU A 421 -26.92 28.18 -3.44
N ASP A 422 -28.21 28.41 -3.21
CA ASP A 422 -28.77 29.74 -2.97
C ASP A 422 -28.60 30.28 -1.54
N ASN A 423 -28.13 29.46 -0.58
CA ASN A 423 -27.99 29.86 0.83
C ASN A 423 -26.57 29.68 1.40
N LEU A 424 -25.53 29.70 0.56
CA LEU A 424 -24.17 29.92 1.04
C LEU A 424 -24.06 31.33 1.65
N PRO A 425 -23.64 31.49 2.92
CA PRO A 425 -23.24 32.80 3.41
C PRO A 425 -22.11 33.29 2.49
N LYS A 426 -22.28 34.48 1.91
CA LYS A 426 -21.20 35.18 1.21
C LYS A 426 -20.08 35.41 2.22
N ILE A 427 -19.12 34.48 2.27
CA ILE A 427 -17.87 34.67 3.00
C ILE A 427 -17.05 35.66 2.18
N THR A 428 -17.22 36.94 2.50
CA THR A 428 -16.30 37.99 2.11
C THR A 428 -14.96 37.72 2.80
N LYS A 429 -13.97 37.32 1.99
CA LYS A 429 -12.52 37.54 2.17
C LYS A 429 -11.98 37.29 3.59
N VAL A 430 -11.33 36.13 3.79
CA VAL A 430 -10.41 35.92 4.92
C VAL A 430 -9.10 35.30 4.43
N GLY A 431 -8.03 36.11 4.47
CA GLY A 431 -6.67 35.69 4.79
C GLY A 431 -5.89 34.85 3.77
N SER A 432 -5.55 35.41 2.61
CA SER A 432 -4.32 35.07 1.88
C SER A 432 -3.31 36.18 2.07
N PHE A 433 -2.09 35.84 2.47
CA PHE A 433 -0.95 36.76 2.36
C PHE A 433 -0.77 37.08 0.89
N ILE A 434 -1.14 38.31 0.53
CA ILE A 434 -0.74 38.95 -0.70
C ILE A 434 0.51 39.74 -0.33
N VAL A 435 1.63 39.53 -1.03
CA VAL A 435 2.58 40.63 -1.20
C VAL A 435 1.83 41.62 -2.08
N GLU A 436 1.06 42.50 -1.45
CA GLU A 436 0.37 43.56 -2.18
C GLU A 436 1.46 44.40 -2.82
N THR A 437 1.48 44.44 -4.14
CA THR A 437 1.82 45.69 -4.81
C THR A 437 0.91 46.74 -4.17
N LEU A 438 1.49 47.54 -3.27
CA LEU A 438 0.79 48.66 -2.64
C LEU A 438 0.07 49.42 -3.75
N PRO A 439 -1.25 49.65 -3.65
CA PRO A 439 -1.83 50.69 -4.48
C PRO A 439 -1.11 51.96 -4.07
N VAL A 440 -0.38 52.56 -5.01
CA VAL A 440 0.13 53.91 -4.86
C VAL A 440 -1.09 54.80 -4.72
N SER A 441 -1.52 55.00 -3.48
CA SER A 441 -2.35 56.13 -3.10
C SER A 441 -1.63 57.37 -3.62
N GLN A 442 -2.28 58.14 -4.50
CA GLN A 442 -1.75 59.40 -5.03
C GLN A 442 -1.59 60.48 -3.94
N ASN A 443 -1.69 60.15 -2.66
CA ASN A 443 -1.47 61.10 -1.57
C ASN A 443 -0.57 60.53 -0.45
N PRO A 444 0.74 60.86 -0.46
CA PRO A 444 1.73 60.37 0.52
C PRO A 444 1.53 60.90 1.95
N GLU A 445 0.60 61.83 2.16
CA GLU A 445 0.29 62.36 3.49
C GLU A 445 -0.57 61.42 4.35
N LYS A 446 -1.22 60.40 3.75
CA LYS A 446 -2.10 59.46 4.46
C LYS A 446 -1.44 58.16 4.93
N LEU A 447 -0.14 57.98 4.70
CA LEU A 447 0.60 56.78 5.14
C LEU A 447 0.86 56.81 6.65
N THR A 448 0.64 55.68 7.30
CA THR A 448 1.01 55.49 8.72
C THR A 448 2.53 55.52 8.89
N LYS A 449 2.99 55.77 10.13
CA LYS A 449 4.42 55.90 10.46
C LYS A 449 5.24 54.64 10.13
N ILE A 450 4.61 53.47 10.17
CA ILE A 450 5.21 52.16 9.83
C ILE A 450 5.28 51.98 8.31
N GLU A 451 4.26 52.41 7.57
CA GLU A 451 4.24 52.35 6.10
C GLU A 451 5.26 53.31 5.47
N LYS A 452 5.44 54.52 6.04
CA LYS A 452 6.50 55.45 5.60
C LYS A 452 7.90 54.86 5.79
N PHE A 453 8.14 54.17 6.91
CA PHE A 453 9.42 53.51 7.20
C PHE A 453 9.72 52.32 6.25
N LEU A 454 8.70 51.55 5.88
CA LEU A 454 8.80 50.45 4.93
C LEU A 454 9.06 50.94 3.50
N VAL A 455 8.32 51.96 3.05
CA VAL A 455 8.50 52.55 1.72
C VAL A 455 9.88 53.21 1.60
N GLU A 456 10.32 53.98 2.59
CA GLU A 456 11.66 54.61 2.56
C GLU A 456 12.81 53.59 2.54
N ASN A 457 12.70 52.46 3.24
CA ASN A 457 13.75 51.44 3.26
C ASN A 457 13.79 50.55 2.02
N ILE A 458 12.64 50.27 1.42
CA ILE A 458 12.56 49.48 0.17
C ILE A 458 13.09 50.32 -1.00
N THR A 459 12.70 51.60 -1.09
CA THR A 459 13.10 52.47 -2.21
C THR A 459 14.59 52.85 -2.17
N ARG A 460 15.23 52.87 -0.99
CA ARG A 460 16.66 53.18 -0.85
C ARG A 460 17.63 52.05 -1.22
N ARG A 461 17.18 50.80 -1.36
CA ARG A 461 18.09 49.63 -1.41
C ARG A 461 17.95 48.70 -2.61
N SER A 462 17.08 48.99 -3.58
CA SER A 462 16.90 48.14 -4.76
C SER A 462 16.88 48.94 -6.07
N SER A 463 18.06 49.18 -6.64
CA SER A 463 18.24 49.91 -7.89
C SER A 463 18.10 49.08 -9.17
N ASN A 464 17.67 47.81 -9.15
CA ASN A 464 17.63 46.97 -10.35
C ASN A 464 16.50 45.93 -10.38
N PHE A 465 15.26 46.34 -10.67
CA PHE A 465 14.24 45.41 -11.20
C PHE A 465 13.41 46.05 -12.30
N ILE A 466 13.37 45.38 -13.46
CA ILE A 466 12.45 45.60 -14.57
C ILE A 466 11.23 44.72 -14.35
N VAL A 467 10.03 45.29 -14.46
CA VAL A 467 8.75 44.56 -14.37
C VAL A 467 8.31 44.18 -15.79
N THR A 468 8.19 42.88 -16.07
CA THR A 468 7.58 42.34 -17.30
C THR A 468 6.37 41.46 -16.97
N TYR A 469 5.28 41.68 -17.71
CA TYR A 469 4.01 40.94 -17.65
C TYR A 469 4.13 39.51 -18.23
N PRO A 470 3.21 38.58 -17.90
CA PRO A 470 3.52 37.15 -17.90
C PRO A 470 3.40 36.55 -19.30
N THR A 471 4.53 36.12 -19.85
CA THR A 471 4.59 35.05 -20.84
C THR A 471 5.70 34.07 -20.46
N ASN A 472 5.28 32.87 -20.04
CA ASN A 472 5.99 31.59 -20.08
C ASN A 472 7.53 31.60 -19.96
N VAL A 473 8.10 31.57 -18.74
CA VAL A 473 9.33 30.80 -18.41
C VAL A 473 9.38 30.62 -16.88
N TRP A 474 9.33 29.38 -16.37
CA TRP A 474 9.76 29.12 -14.98
C TRP A 474 11.19 28.59 -15.01
N THR A 475 12.14 29.43 -14.63
CA THR A 475 13.49 29.01 -14.23
C THR A 475 13.51 28.75 -12.73
N GLN A 476 14.12 27.63 -12.37
CA GLN A 476 14.31 27.12 -11.02
C GLN A 476 15.25 28.05 -10.24
N LYS A 477 14.86 28.55 -9.06
CA LYS A 477 15.78 29.20 -8.11
C LYS A 477 15.55 28.74 -6.68
N SER A 478 16.66 28.42 -6.03
CA SER A 478 16.84 27.91 -4.67
C SER A 478 16.40 28.92 -3.60
N VAL A 479 15.84 28.40 -2.49
CA VAL A 479 15.51 29.20 -1.30
C VAL A 479 16.76 29.38 -0.43
N ASN A 480 17.03 30.63 -0.04
CA ASN A 480 18.16 31.00 0.80
C ASN A 480 17.92 30.53 2.25
N LYS A 481 18.88 29.76 2.78
CA LYS A 481 18.84 29.14 4.12
C LYS A 481 18.74 30.17 5.25
N ASP A 482 19.33 31.35 5.06
CA ASP A 482 19.34 32.40 6.07
C ASP A 482 17.95 33.05 6.23
N LEU A 483 17.24 33.19 5.11
CA LEU A 483 15.87 33.71 5.09
C LEU A 483 14.89 32.75 5.77
N LEU A 484 15.06 31.45 5.55
CA LEU A 484 14.24 30.42 6.21
C LEU A 484 14.53 30.37 7.71
N SER A 485 15.80 30.53 8.12
CA SER A 485 16.16 30.57 9.54
C SER A 485 15.62 31.81 10.26
N MET A 486 15.60 32.97 9.60
CA MET A 486 15.05 34.21 10.15
C MET A 486 13.54 34.11 10.35
N VAL A 487 12.80 33.61 9.36
CA VAL A 487 11.34 33.46 9.44
C VAL A 487 10.94 32.48 10.53
N LEU A 488 11.73 31.42 10.74
CA LEU A 488 11.47 30.43 11.78
C LEU A 488 11.80 30.98 13.19
N ASN A 489 12.86 31.77 13.33
CA ASN A 489 13.19 32.45 14.59
C ASN A 489 12.15 33.51 14.98
N GLU A 490 11.61 34.27 14.02
CA GLU A 490 10.53 35.23 14.29
C GLU A 490 9.23 34.54 14.75
N GLN A 491 9.03 33.27 14.40
CA GLN A 491 7.90 32.46 14.89
C GLN A 491 8.23 31.60 16.11
N GLY A 492 9.41 31.78 16.71
CA GLY A 492 9.84 31.04 17.91
C GLY A 492 10.11 29.54 17.66
N LEU A 493 10.32 29.13 16.41
CA LEU A 493 10.56 27.75 16.02
C LEU A 493 12.05 27.55 15.72
N LYS A 494 12.65 26.50 16.28
CA LYS A 494 14.00 26.07 15.91
C LYS A 494 13.93 25.13 14.71
N LEU A 495 14.86 25.28 13.76
CA LEU A 495 14.94 24.42 12.56
C LEU A 495 14.94 22.92 12.89
N GLU A 496 15.51 22.56 14.04
CA GLU A 496 15.58 21.19 14.58
C GLU A 496 14.19 20.60 14.91
N GLN A 497 13.20 21.43 15.25
CA GLN A 497 11.83 20.99 15.61
C GLN A 497 10.99 20.58 14.39
N LEU A 498 11.41 20.93 13.17
CA LEU A 498 10.74 20.53 11.93
C LEU A 498 11.14 19.11 11.47
N PHE A 499 12.21 18.54 12.02
CA PHE A 499 12.71 17.22 11.63
C PHE A 499 12.01 16.06 12.36
N ASP A 500 11.33 16.31 13.48
CA ASP A 500 10.66 15.27 14.28
C ASP A 500 9.28 14.85 13.75
N CYS A 501 8.75 15.52 12.71
CA CYS A 501 7.44 15.21 12.12
C CYS A 501 7.52 14.58 10.71
N GLY A 502 8.68 14.04 10.30
CA GLY A 502 8.77 13.17 9.11
C GLY A 502 8.50 13.81 7.74
N HIS A 503 8.22 15.11 7.67
CA HIS A 503 7.92 15.79 6.42
C HIS A 503 9.05 16.70 6.00
N PHE A 504 10.17 16.20 5.49
CA PHE A 504 11.03 16.87 4.49
C PHE A 504 12.15 15.89 4.06
N GLN A 505 12.27 15.61 2.76
CA GLN A 505 13.51 15.13 2.15
C GLN A 505 14.23 16.32 1.53
N VAL A 506 15.43 16.64 2.02
CA VAL A 506 16.31 17.64 1.39
C VAL A 506 17.16 16.89 0.35
N GLU A 507 16.85 17.06 -0.93
CA GLU A 507 17.46 16.27 -2.01
C GLU A 507 18.93 16.62 -2.31
N LYS A 508 19.44 17.80 -1.91
CA LYS A 508 20.88 18.11 -1.95
C LYS A 508 21.20 19.41 -1.22
N ILE A 509 22.27 19.40 -0.42
CA ILE A 509 22.96 20.63 0.02
C ILE A 509 24.34 20.61 -0.62
N THR A 510 24.57 21.49 -1.59
CA THR A 510 25.92 21.73 -2.12
C THR A 510 26.34 23.15 -1.75
N LYS A 511 27.51 23.25 -1.13
CA LYS A 511 28.20 24.48 -0.78
C LYS A 511 28.79 25.07 -2.07
N ILE A 512 28.50 26.33 -2.38
CA ILE A 512 29.28 27.13 -3.33
C ILE A 512 30.23 27.99 -2.50
#